data_AF-A0A7S2XGT0-F1
#
_entry.id   AF-A0A7S2XGT0-F1
#
_cell.length_a   1.000
_cell.length_b   1.000
_cell.length_c   1.000
_cell.angle_alpha   90.00
_cell.angle_beta   90.00
_cell.angle_gamma   90.00
#
_symmetry.space_group_name_H-M   'P 1'
#
loop_
_entity.id
_entity.type
_entity.pdbx_description
1 polymer ?
#
loop_
_entity_poly.entity_id
_entity_poly.type
_entity_poly.pdbx_seq_one_letter_code
_entity_poly.pdbx_strand_id
1 'polypeptide(L)'
;GWMMMKVRFGMWDEILTFEPPTCKQVKNSYCSLIATMHYARGVAFAATGKVAQAKEEHKKLRSLMKLEFLIKYFSLFKNRMVVVPTDEKEENYTPGSLNVADAVLDGEIAYREAVLNEGKDPNTFDKAFALLRKAVWLDDHLHYDEPWGWMMPSRHALGALLLEQKRYQEAVTSLREDLGELIPDTWDEAKEGVFYNKHPNNLWALRGLSKAYRKMGKEEEAKEAEERLQKAAARCDVAASGSDVPTCYCATKSLKEANKSA
;
A
#
# COMPACT_ATOMS: atom_id res chain seq x y z
N GLY A 1 5.93 -0.57 -14.51
CA GLY A 1 6.89 -1.54 -13.96
C GLY A 1 7.92 -0.87 -13.06
N TRP A 2 8.91 -0.19 -13.63
CA TRP A 2 10.11 0.25 -12.89
C TRP A 2 9.83 1.21 -11.71
N MET A 3 8.90 2.16 -11.83
CA MET A 3 8.58 3.07 -10.71
C MET A 3 7.94 2.35 -9.52
N MET A 4 7.05 1.39 -9.78
CA MET A 4 6.40 0.62 -8.70
C MET A 4 7.43 -0.21 -7.92
N MET A 5 8.41 -0.78 -8.62
CA MET A 5 9.53 -1.47 -7.98
C MET A 5 10.37 -0.50 -7.12
N LYS A 6 10.64 0.73 -7.58
CA LYS A 6 11.30 1.74 -6.76
C LYS A 6 10.49 2.11 -5.50
N VAL A 7 9.15 2.18 -5.61
CA VAL A 7 8.28 2.40 -4.44
C VAL A 7 8.43 1.24 -3.45
N ARG A 8 8.50 0.00 -3.94
CA ARG A 8 8.68 -1.19 -3.10
C ARG A 8 9.92 -1.14 -2.22
N PHE A 9 11.00 -0.58 -2.75
CA PHE A 9 12.30 -0.51 -2.07
C PHE A 9 12.59 0.84 -1.44
N GLY A 10 11.61 1.76 -1.41
CA GLY A 10 11.78 3.07 -0.79
C GLY A 10 12.81 3.95 -1.48
N MET A 11 13.01 3.79 -2.79
CA MET A 11 13.96 4.56 -3.59
C MET A 11 13.37 5.94 -3.93
N TRP A 12 13.03 6.71 -2.89
CA TRP A 12 12.24 7.94 -2.98
C TRP A 12 12.92 9.00 -3.82
N ASP A 13 14.21 9.27 -3.59
CA ASP A 13 14.95 10.28 -4.33
C ASP A 13 15.00 9.96 -5.82
N GLU A 14 15.26 8.69 -6.15
CA GLU A 14 15.27 8.22 -7.54
C GLU A 14 13.89 8.24 -8.21
N ILE A 15 12.79 8.20 -7.47
CA ILE A 15 11.45 8.43 -8.05
C ILE A 15 11.30 9.92 -8.36
N LEU A 16 11.73 10.77 -7.43
CA LEU A 16 11.52 12.20 -7.48
C LEU A 16 12.38 12.90 -8.56
N THR A 17 13.49 12.29 -8.99
CA THR A 17 14.30 12.78 -10.12
C THR A 17 13.59 12.74 -11.47
N PHE A 18 12.53 11.93 -11.62
CA PHE A 18 11.81 11.81 -12.89
C PHE A 18 10.51 12.60 -12.88
N GLU A 19 10.42 13.60 -13.74
CA GLU A 19 9.17 14.30 -14.00
C GLU A 19 8.32 13.54 -15.03
N PRO A 20 7.06 13.16 -14.71
CA PRO A 20 6.21 12.45 -15.65
C PRO A 20 5.83 13.37 -16.82
N PRO A 21 5.89 12.89 -18.08
CA PRO A 21 5.34 13.64 -19.20
C PRO A 21 3.82 13.74 -19.07
N THR A 22 3.23 14.76 -19.67
CA THR A 22 1.78 14.88 -19.84
C THR A 22 1.30 13.90 -20.91
N CYS A 23 0.04 13.43 -20.80
CA CYS A 23 -0.59 12.62 -21.86
C CYS A 23 -0.53 13.30 -23.24
N LYS A 24 -0.65 14.63 -23.29
CA LYS A 24 -0.54 15.39 -24.55
C LYS A 24 0.83 15.23 -25.20
N GLN A 25 1.91 15.28 -24.42
CA GLN A 25 3.28 15.12 -24.94
C GLN A 25 3.51 13.74 -25.57
N VAL A 26 2.79 12.71 -25.10
CA VAL A 26 2.87 11.34 -25.62
C VAL A 26 1.67 10.97 -26.49
N LYS A 27 0.97 11.96 -27.08
CA LYS A 27 -0.18 11.76 -27.98
C LYS A 27 -1.28 10.84 -27.39
N ASN A 28 -1.58 11.02 -26.10
CA ASN A 28 -2.50 10.22 -25.29
C ASN A 28 -2.16 8.72 -25.21
N SER A 29 -0.94 8.33 -25.59
CA SER A 29 -0.41 6.99 -25.39
C SER A 29 0.12 6.85 -23.97
N TYR A 30 0.09 5.64 -23.39
CA TYR A 30 0.70 5.37 -22.07
C TYR A 30 0.15 6.21 -20.90
N CYS A 31 -1.06 6.77 -20.99
CA CYS A 31 -1.66 7.55 -19.90
C CYS A 31 -1.81 6.78 -18.59
N SER A 32 -2.02 5.45 -18.65
CA SER A 32 -2.02 4.58 -17.48
C SER A 32 -0.66 4.53 -16.81
N LEU A 33 0.43 4.46 -17.58
CA LEU A 33 1.79 4.52 -17.04
C LEU A 33 2.05 5.87 -16.37
N ILE A 34 1.68 6.98 -17.02
CA ILE A 34 1.81 8.33 -16.44
C ILE A 34 1.05 8.43 -15.12
N ALA A 35 -0.16 7.88 -15.04
CA ALA A 35 -0.93 7.82 -13.80
C ALA A 35 -0.16 7.06 -12.69
N THR A 36 0.44 5.90 -13.00
CA THR A 36 1.28 5.18 -12.03
C THR A 36 2.55 5.94 -11.63
N MET A 37 3.09 6.81 -12.52
CA MET A 37 4.23 7.67 -12.19
C MET A 37 3.84 8.75 -11.18
N HIS A 38 2.68 9.38 -11.37
CA HIS A 38 2.13 10.33 -10.40
C HIS A 38 1.81 9.66 -9.05
N TYR A 39 1.24 8.45 -9.07
CA TYR A 39 1.08 7.65 -7.85
C TYR A 39 2.42 7.44 -7.11
N ALA A 40 3.44 6.93 -7.81
CA ALA A 40 4.74 6.65 -7.23
C ALA A 40 5.39 7.90 -6.62
N ARG A 41 5.33 9.04 -7.33
CA ARG A 41 5.81 10.34 -6.83
C ARG A 41 5.00 10.83 -5.65
N GLY A 42 3.68 10.67 -5.66
CA GLY A 42 2.80 11.01 -4.55
C GLY A 42 3.19 10.27 -3.27
N VAL A 43 3.39 8.94 -3.37
CA VAL A 43 3.86 8.12 -2.24
C VAL A 43 5.25 8.57 -1.79
N ALA A 44 6.19 8.82 -2.71
CA ALA A 44 7.53 9.28 -2.37
C ALA A 44 7.53 10.64 -1.64
N PHE A 45 6.73 11.60 -2.10
CA PHE A 45 6.56 12.87 -1.43
C PHE A 45 5.90 12.71 -0.06
N ALA A 46 4.86 11.86 0.06
CA ALA A 46 4.23 11.58 1.34
C ALA A 46 5.24 10.96 2.32
N ALA A 47 5.92 9.87 1.94
CA ALA A 47 6.93 9.19 2.76
C ALA A 47 8.06 10.13 3.21
N THR A 48 8.40 11.16 2.41
CA THR A 48 9.43 12.15 2.75
C THR A 48 8.89 13.41 3.47
N GLY A 49 7.63 13.40 3.91
CA GLY A 49 7.00 14.50 4.66
C GLY A 49 6.58 15.71 3.81
N LYS A 50 6.75 15.64 2.49
CA LYS A 50 6.42 16.69 1.52
C LYS A 50 4.93 16.62 1.13
N VAL A 51 4.05 16.78 2.12
CA VAL A 51 2.59 16.58 1.99
C VAL A 51 1.97 17.45 0.90
N ALA A 52 2.38 18.73 0.80
CA ALA A 52 1.84 19.63 -0.21
C ALA A 52 2.11 19.12 -1.63
N GLN A 53 3.36 18.69 -1.92
CA GLN A 53 3.71 18.09 -3.19
C GLN A 53 2.99 16.75 -3.44
N ALA A 54 2.83 15.92 -2.40
CA ALA A 54 2.07 14.68 -2.50
C ALA A 54 0.63 14.91 -2.96
N LYS A 55 -0.04 15.94 -2.40
CA LYS A 55 -1.39 16.35 -2.81
C LYS A 55 -1.45 16.83 -4.27
N GLU A 56 -0.43 17.53 -4.75
CA GLU A 56 -0.38 17.94 -6.15
C GLU A 56 -0.22 16.76 -7.11
N GLU A 57 0.65 15.80 -6.79
CA GLU A 57 0.75 14.55 -7.57
C GLU A 57 -0.56 13.75 -7.52
N HIS A 58 -1.24 13.75 -6.38
CA HIS A 58 -2.53 13.10 -6.23
C HIS A 58 -3.63 13.74 -7.10
N LYS A 59 -3.70 15.07 -7.15
CA LYS A 59 -4.59 15.79 -8.07
C LYS A 59 -4.31 15.42 -9.52
N LYS A 60 -3.03 15.32 -9.92
CA LYS A 60 -2.64 14.90 -11.27
C LYS A 60 -3.09 13.47 -11.56
N LEU A 61 -2.86 12.52 -10.64
CA LEU A 61 -3.39 11.14 -10.75
C LEU A 61 -4.91 11.15 -10.97
N ARG A 62 -5.67 11.82 -10.10
CA ARG A 62 -7.13 11.92 -10.21
C ARG A 62 -7.60 12.56 -11.50
N SER A 63 -6.86 13.54 -12.04
CA SER A 63 -7.17 14.14 -13.33
C SER A 63 -7.04 13.15 -14.49
N LEU A 64 -6.03 12.27 -14.43
CA LEU A 64 -5.82 11.22 -15.43
C LEU A 64 -6.89 10.13 -15.33
N MET A 65 -7.29 9.76 -14.11
CA MET A 65 -8.36 8.77 -13.88
C MET A 65 -9.71 9.18 -14.46
N LYS A 66 -9.92 10.47 -14.76
CA LYS A 66 -11.13 10.98 -15.43
C LYS A 66 -11.10 10.84 -16.95
N LEU A 67 -9.99 10.41 -17.53
CA LEU A 67 -9.89 10.22 -18.97
C LEU A 67 -10.81 9.08 -19.40
N GLU A 68 -11.73 9.38 -20.33
CA GLU A 68 -12.69 8.42 -20.86
C GLU A 68 -12.01 7.13 -21.35
N PHE A 69 -10.84 7.26 -21.97
CA PHE A 69 -10.05 6.12 -22.41
C PHE A 69 -9.64 5.15 -21.29
N LEU A 70 -9.20 5.68 -20.13
CA LEU A 70 -8.83 4.83 -18.99
C LEU A 70 -10.05 4.20 -18.31
N ILE A 71 -11.20 4.87 -18.36
CA ILE A 71 -12.45 4.39 -17.75
C ILE A 71 -13.10 3.30 -18.63
N LYS A 72 -13.20 3.52 -19.94
CA LYS A 72 -13.98 2.68 -20.85
C LYS A 72 -13.19 1.59 -21.55
N TYR A 73 -11.92 1.85 -21.88
CA TYR A 73 -11.21 1.06 -22.89
C TYR A 73 -9.91 0.43 -22.40
N PHE A 74 -9.37 0.82 -21.24
CA PHE A 74 -8.11 0.29 -20.76
C PHE A 74 -8.29 -0.67 -19.59
N SER A 75 -7.83 -1.90 -19.79
CA SER A 75 -7.66 -2.92 -18.76
C SER A 75 -6.22 -3.38 -18.73
N LEU A 76 -5.72 -3.68 -17.53
CA LEU A 76 -4.50 -4.45 -17.34
C LEU A 76 -4.92 -5.88 -17.02
N PHE A 77 -4.80 -6.75 -18.01
CA PHE A 77 -5.35 -8.11 -17.96
C PHE A 77 -6.88 -8.06 -17.70
N LYS A 78 -7.42 -8.77 -16.71
CA LYS A 78 -8.83 -8.79 -16.31
C LYS A 78 -9.26 -7.56 -15.50
N ASN A 79 -8.30 -6.83 -14.93
CA ASN A 79 -8.60 -5.66 -14.11
C ASN A 79 -8.72 -4.40 -14.97
N ARG A 80 -9.83 -3.66 -14.84
CA ARG A 80 -9.93 -2.33 -15.45
C ARG A 80 -8.94 -1.38 -14.78
N MET A 81 -8.49 -0.33 -15.48
CA MET A 81 -7.64 0.67 -14.82
C MET A 81 -8.43 1.53 -13.87
N VAL A 82 -9.62 1.96 -14.28
CA VAL A 82 -10.51 2.81 -13.48
C VAL A 82 -11.91 2.25 -13.56
N VAL A 83 -12.54 2.08 -12.40
CA VAL A 83 -13.97 1.89 -12.30
C VAL A 83 -14.55 3.07 -11.55
N VAL A 84 -15.54 3.71 -12.15
CA VAL A 84 -16.33 4.76 -11.50
C VAL A 84 -17.60 4.07 -11.00
N PRO A 85 -17.82 4.01 -9.68
CA PRO A 85 -19.08 3.47 -9.16
C PRO A 85 -20.24 4.30 -9.71
N THR A 86 -21.15 3.66 -10.44
CA THR A 86 -22.51 4.19 -10.64
C THR A 86 -23.32 3.94 -9.37
N ASP A 87 -24.52 4.52 -9.22
CA ASP A 87 -25.36 4.53 -8.00
C ASP A 87 -25.68 3.14 -7.33
N GLU A 88 -25.08 2.06 -7.81
CA GLU A 88 -24.96 0.78 -7.10
C GLU A 88 -24.12 0.95 -5.84
N LYS A 89 -24.55 0.31 -4.75
CA LYS A 89 -23.88 0.38 -3.44
C LYS A 89 -22.38 0.06 -3.61
N GLU A 90 -21.51 0.84 -2.94
CA GLU A 90 -20.04 0.68 -2.96
C GLU A 90 -19.57 -0.77 -2.72
N GLU A 91 -20.41 -1.63 -2.14
CA GLU A 91 -20.11 -3.00 -1.72
C GLU A 91 -20.17 -4.08 -2.83
N ASN A 92 -20.69 -3.77 -4.03
CA ASN A 92 -20.98 -4.79 -5.06
C ASN A 92 -20.24 -4.61 -6.41
N TYR A 93 -19.18 -3.81 -6.47
CA TYR A 93 -18.42 -3.61 -7.70
C TYR A 93 -16.97 -4.07 -7.57
N THR A 94 -16.41 -4.58 -8.66
CA THR A 94 -14.97 -4.82 -8.76
C THR A 94 -14.26 -3.51 -9.10
N PRO A 95 -13.35 -3.00 -8.25
CA PRO A 95 -12.57 -1.80 -8.54
C PRO A 95 -11.55 -2.00 -9.66
N GLY A 96 -11.02 -0.88 -10.16
CA GLY A 96 -9.88 -0.86 -11.05
C GLY A 96 -8.56 -0.63 -10.32
N SER A 97 -7.43 -0.95 -10.95
CA SER A 97 -6.10 -0.83 -10.33
C SER A 97 -5.75 0.59 -9.87
N LEU A 98 -6.19 1.64 -10.58
CA LEU A 98 -5.97 3.03 -10.16
C LEU A 98 -6.93 3.47 -9.04
N ASN A 99 -8.05 2.78 -8.81
CA ASN A 99 -8.87 3.03 -7.61
C ASN A 99 -8.09 2.65 -6.34
N VAL A 100 -7.33 1.54 -6.38
CA VAL A 100 -6.41 1.14 -5.30
C VAL A 100 -5.32 2.20 -5.13
N ALA A 101 -4.68 2.62 -6.22
CA ALA A 101 -3.65 3.67 -6.22
C ALA A 101 -4.14 4.97 -5.55
N ASP A 102 -5.35 5.41 -5.91
CA ASP A 102 -5.99 6.62 -5.38
C ASP A 102 -6.22 6.52 -3.87
N ALA A 103 -6.77 5.40 -3.41
CA ALA A 103 -7.07 5.17 -2.00
C ALA A 103 -5.82 4.99 -1.14
N VAL A 104 -4.79 4.30 -1.65
CA VAL A 104 -3.49 4.21 -0.96
C VAL A 104 -2.90 5.61 -0.79
N LEU A 105 -2.93 6.44 -1.83
CA LEU A 105 -2.35 7.78 -1.78
C LEU A 105 -3.14 8.72 -0.84
N ASP A 106 -4.47 8.63 -0.82
CA ASP A 106 -5.32 9.30 0.19
C ASP A 106 -4.87 8.93 1.61
N GLY A 107 -4.70 7.63 1.88
CA GLY A 107 -4.29 7.10 3.18
C GLY A 107 -2.87 7.54 3.59
N GLU A 108 -1.90 7.45 2.68
CA GLU A 108 -0.52 7.91 2.91
C GLU A 108 -0.47 9.42 3.21
N ILE A 109 -1.17 10.24 2.42
CA ILE A 109 -1.22 11.70 2.63
C ILE A 109 -1.86 12.01 3.98
N ALA A 110 -3.02 11.43 4.28
CA ALA A 110 -3.72 11.65 5.54
C ALA A 110 -2.87 11.21 6.74
N TYR A 111 -2.13 10.10 6.61
CA TYR A 111 -1.22 9.64 7.66
C TYR A 111 -0.12 10.66 7.93
N ARG A 112 0.50 11.22 6.89
CA ARG A 112 1.57 12.21 7.05
C ARG A 112 1.05 13.53 7.60
N GLU A 113 -0.15 13.92 7.20
CA GLU A 113 -0.84 15.05 7.82
C GLU A 113 -1.09 14.83 9.31
N ALA A 114 -1.51 13.62 9.69
CA ALA A 114 -1.68 13.25 11.10
C ALA A 114 -0.36 13.32 11.87
N VAL A 115 0.75 12.80 11.30
CA VAL A 115 2.09 12.92 11.91
C VAL A 115 2.52 14.38 12.08
N LEU A 116 2.32 15.24 11.07
CA LEU A 116 2.68 16.66 11.15
C LEU A 116 1.79 17.46 12.11
N ASN A 117 0.61 16.94 12.45
CA ASN A 117 -0.34 17.56 13.37
C ASN A 117 -0.54 16.74 14.65
N GLU A 118 0.40 15.84 14.95
CA GLU A 118 0.32 14.96 16.12
C GLU A 118 0.16 15.82 17.39
N GLY A 119 -0.83 15.45 18.22
CA GLY A 119 -1.19 16.20 19.43
C GLY A 119 -2.17 17.36 19.24
N LYS A 120 -2.53 17.75 18.00
CA LYS A 120 -3.55 18.79 17.76
C LYS A 120 -4.98 18.23 17.67
N ASP A 121 -5.12 17.05 17.10
CA ASP A 121 -6.40 16.34 16.99
C ASP A 121 -6.17 14.83 17.18
N PRO A 122 -6.79 14.22 18.21
CA PRO A 122 -6.59 12.81 18.53
C PRO A 122 -7.09 11.84 17.44
N ASN A 123 -8.01 12.29 16.56
CA ASN A 123 -8.69 11.43 15.59
C ASN A 123 -8.02 11.42 14.21
N THR A 124 -6.93 12.17 14.03
CA THR A 124 -6.27 12.33 12.72
C THR A 124 -5.74 11.00 12.17
N PHE A 125 -5.17 10.16 13.03
CA PHE A 125 -4.69 8.84 12.65
C PHE A 125 -5.83 7.87 12.31
N ASP A 126 -6.98 7.93 13.00
CA ASP A 126 -8.12 7.07 12.70
C ASP A 126 -8.66 7.31 11.29
N LYS A 127 -8.74 8.58 10.89
CA LYS A 127 -9.08 8.94 9.50
C LYS A 127 -8.08 8.35 8.50
N ALA A 128 -6.79 8.47 8.76
CA ALA A 128 -5.75 7.91 7.89
C ALA A 128 -5.85 6.39 7.76
N PHE A 129 -6.03 5.69 8.88
CA PHE A 129 -6.16 4.23 8.88
C PHE A 129 -7.48 3.76 8.27
N ALA A 130 -8.58 4.51 8.38
CA ALA A 130 -9.81 4.21 7.66
C ALA A 130 -9.61 4.26 6.13
N LEU A 131 -8.88 5.26 5.63
CA LEU A 131 -8.55 5.37 4.21
C LEU A 131 -7.63 4.24 3.73
N LEU A 132 -6.61 3.89 4.52
CA LEU A 132 -5.73 2.74 4.22
C LEU A 132 -6.49 1.41 4.24
N ARG A 133 -7.48 1.24 5.13
CA ARG A 133 -8.37 0.06 5.13
C ARG A 133 -9.27 0.03 3.90
N LYS A 134 -9.79 1.18 3.45
CA LYS A 134 -10.50 1.28 2.16
C LYS A 134 -9.59 0.86 1.00
N ALA A 135 -8.33 1.27 1.02
CA ALA A 135 -7.36 0.85 0.00
C ALA A 135 -7.14 -0.67 0.00
N VAL A 136 -7.00 -1.29 1.17
CA VAL A 136 -6.92 -2.75 1.31
C VAL A 136 -8.18 -3.44 0.80
N TRP A 137 -9.37 -2.93 1.15
CA TRP A 137 -10.62 -3.48 0.64
C TRP A 137 -10.68 -3.43 -0.90
N LEU A 138 -10.26 -2.31 -1.50
CA LEU A 138 -10.22 -2.19 -2.97
C LEU A 138 -9.23 -3.15 -3.60
N ASP A 139 -8.04 -3.30 -3.00
CA ASP A 139 -7.02 -4.28 -3.41
C ASP A 139 -7.57 -5.71 -3.36
N ASP A 140 -8.33 -6.02 -2.30
CA ASP A 140 -8.94 -7.33 -2.08
C ASP A 140 -10.05 -7.72 -3.05
N HIS A 141 -10.73 -6.73 -3.60
CA HIS A 141 -11.87 -6.95 -4.49
C HIS A 141 -11.49 -6.80 -5.97
N LEU A 142 -10.21 -6.63 -6.30
CA LEU A 142 -9.73 -6.74 -7.68
C LEU A 142 -10.04 -8.14 -8.25
N HIS A 143 -10.24 -8.21 -9.57
CA HIS A 143 -10.33 -9.51 -10.24
C HIS A 143 -9.03 -10.27 -10.05
N TYR A 144 -9.14 -11.55 -9.71
CA TYR A 144 -7.97 -12.43 -9.65
C TYR A 144 -7.29 -12.54 -11.01
N ASP A 145 -5.97 -12.31 -11.03
CA ASP A 145 -5.16 -12.34 -12.23
C ASP A 145 -3.70 -12.71 -11.98
N GLU A 146 -3.05 -13.28 -13.00
CA GLU A 146 -1.64 -13.63 -12.98
C GLU A 146 -0.91 -13.00 -14.19
N PRO A 147 -0.09 -11.94 -13.99
CA PRO A 147 0.30 -11.34 -12.71
C PRO A 147 -0.80 -10.45 -12.10
N TRP A 148 -0.66 -10.23 -10.79
CA TRP A 148 -1.59 -9.48 -9.95
C TRP A 148 -1.89 -8.09 -10.53
N GLY A 149 -3.18 -7.71 -10.52
CA GLY A 149 -3.64 -6.43 -11.08
C GLY A 149 -3.09 -5.19 -10.37
N TRP A 150 -2.60 -5.36 -9.14
CA TRP A 150 -1.90 -4.34 -8.36
C TRP A 150 -0.61 -4.91 -7.77
N MET A 151 0.52 -4.25 -8.07
CA MET A 151 1.86 -4.78 -7.76
C MET A 151 2.34 -4.44 -6.33
N MET A 152 1.68 -3.50 -5.65
CA MET A 152 2.14 -2.90 -4.39
C MET A 152 1.13 -3.15 -3.27
N PRO A 153 1.18 -4.30 -2.57
CA PRO A 153 0.08 -4.69 -1.69
C PRO A 153 -0.18 -3.64 -0.62
N SER A 154 -1.40 -3.11 -0.60
CA SER A 154 -1.84 -2.00 0.24
C SER A 154 -1.74 -2.35 1.73
N ARG A 155 -1.90 -3.64 2.03
CA ARG A 155 -1.83 -4.22 3.37
C ARG A 155 -0.46 -4.08 4.02
N HIS A 156 0.61 -4.09 3.23
CA HIS A 156 1.96 -3.83 3.75
C HIS A 156 2.14 -2.40 4.25
N ALA A 157 1.62 -1.41 3.51
CA ALA A 157 1.65 -0.02 3.94
C ALA A 157 0.84 0.14 5.24
N LEU A 158 -0.40 -0.37 5.26
CA LEU A 158 -1.25 -0.37 6.45
C LEU A 158 -0.57 -0.99 7.67
N GLY A 159 -0.06 -2.22 7.55
CA GLY A 159 0.61 -2.92 8.65
C GLY A 159 1.86 -2.20 9.15
N ALA A 160 2.69 -1.65 8.25
CA ALA A 160 3.88 -0.91 8.63
C ALA A 160 3.55 0.41 9.35
N LEU A 161 2.55 1.14 8.88
CA LEU A 161 2.14 2.41 9.49
C LEU A 161 1.42 2.22 10.83
N LEU A 162 0.67 1.12 10.99
CA LEU A 162 0.09 0.70 12.28
C LEU A 162 1.18 0.37 13.30
N LEU A 163 2.22 -0.37 12.89
CA LEU A 163 3.40 -0.63 13.71
C LEU A 163 4.10 0.66 14.15
N GLU A 164 4.30 1.61 13.23
CA GLU A 164 4.93 2.91 13.51
C GLU A 164 4.13 3.73 14.55
N GLN A 165 2.80 3.60 14.57
CA GLN A 165 1.91 4.22 15.57
C GLN A 165 1.61 3.33 16.78
N LYS A 166 2.35 2.24 16.97
CA LYS A 166 2.18 1.31 18.10
C LYS A 166 0.80 0.66 18.21
N ARG A 167 0.03 0.63 17.11
CA ARG A 167 -1.26 -0.07 17.01
C ARG A 167 -1.02 -1.54 16.71
N TYR A 168 -0.29 -2.21 17.61
CA TYR A 168 0.30 -3.53 17.34
C TYR A 168 -0.75 -4.61 17.08
N GLN A 169 -1.87 -4.61 17.83
CA GLN A 169 -2.91 -5.62 17.65
C GLN A 169 -3.57 -5.53 16.27
N GLU A 170 -3.83 -4.32 15.78
CA GLU A 170 -4.38 -4.10 14.43
C GLU A 170 -3.37 -4.41 13.34
N ALA A 171 -2.08 -4.14 13.59
CA ALA A 171 -1.02 -4.56 12.69
C ALA A 171 -0.96 -6.10 12.60
N VAL A 172 -1.06 -6.81 13.73
CA VAL A 172 -1.11 -8.28 13.75
C VAL A 172 -2.28 -8.78 12.92
N THR A 173 -3.50 -8.28 13.14
CA THR A 173 -4.66 -8.69 12.36
C THR A 173 -4.43 -8.50 10.86
N SER A 174 -4.03 -7.29 10.46
CA SER A 174 -3.78 -6.98 9.05
C SER A 174 -2.69 -7.86 8.43
N LEU A 175 -1.58 -8.11 9.13
CA LEU A 175 -0.49 -8.92 8.60
C LEU A 175 -0.80 -10.43 8.60
N ARG A 176 -1.66 -10.92 9.49
CA ARG A 176 -2.14 -12.31 9.45
C ARG A 176 -3.16 -12.55 8.33
N GLU A 177 -4.00 -11.56 8.04
CA GLU A 177 -4.84 -11.57 6.84
C GLU A 177 -3.98 -11.65 5.56
N ASP A 178 -2.87 -10.91 5.48
CA ASP A 178 -1.92 -11.00 4.35
C ASP A 178 -1.42 -12.43 4.12
N LEU A 179 -1.07 -13.10 5.21
CA LEU A 179 -0.59 -14.48 5.20
C LEU A 179 -1.70 -15.50 4.91
N GLY A 180 -2.95 -15.06 4.80
CA GLY A 180 -4.11 -15.90 4.61
C GLY A 180 -4.57 -16.65 5.87
N GLU A 181 -3.99 -16.37 7.04
CA GLU A 181 -4.27 -17.12 8.29
C GLU A 181 -5.65 -16.82 8.88
N LEU A 182 -6.27 -15.71 8.46
CA LEU A 182 -7.59 -15.27 8.89
C LEU A 182 -8.63 -15.32 7.76
N ILE A 183 -8.27 -15.92 6.62
CA ILE A 183 -9.14 -16.06 5.45
C ILE A 183 -9.64 -17.51 5.40
N PRO A 184 -10.97 -17.73 5.35
CA PRO A 184 -11.54 -19.08 5.30
C PRO A 184 -10.97 -19.93 4.17
N ASP A 185 -10.91 -21.24 4.38
CA ASP A 185 -10.34 -22.21 3.41
C ASP A 185 -11.32 -22.62 2.31
N THR A 186 -12.57 -22.16 2.37
CA THR A 186 -13.59 -22.42 1.35
C THR A 186 -13.96 -21.15 0.60
N TRP A 187 -14.20 -21.30 -0.70
CA TRP A 187 -14.63 -20.22 -1.59
C TRP A 187 -15.93 -19.56 -1.14
N ASP A 188 -16.90 -20.36 -0.66
CA ASP A 188 -18.22 -19.85 -0.28
C ASP A 188 -18.16 -18.96 0.98
N GLU A 189 -17.17 -19.18 1.85
CA GLU A 189 -16.96 -18.39 3.07
C GLU A 189 -16.04 -17.18 2.83
N ALA A 190 -15.04 -17.34 1.98
CA ALA A 190 -14.13 -16.27 1.59
C ALA A 190 -14.67 -15.56 0.34
N LYS A 191 -15.38 -14.44 0.55
CA LYS A 191 -15.90 -13.56 -0.52
C LYS A 191 -14.94 -13.46 -1.72
N GLU A 192 -15.49 -13.50 -2.93
CA GLU A 192 -14.76 -13.47 -4.20
C GLU A 192 -13.68 -12.36 -4.22
N GLY A 193 -12.45 -12.70 -4.62
CA GLY A 193 -11.26 -11.84 -4.54
C GLY A 193 -10.41 -12.06 -3.29
N VAL A 194 -11.03 -12.05 -2.10
CA VAL A 194 -10.34 -12.23 -0.80
C VAL A 194 -9.72 -13.62 -0.69
N PHE A 195 -10.40 -14.65 -1.20
CA PHE A 195 -9.92 -16.04 -1.14
C PHE A 195 -8.52 -16.23 -1.75
N TYR A 196 -8.20 -15.48 -2.81
CA TYR A 196 -6.94 -15.63 -3.52
C TYR A 196 -5.81 -14.77 -2.92
N ASN A 197 -6.12 -13.83 -2.03
CA ASN A 197 -5.15 -12.96 -1.36
C ASN A 197 -4.55 -13.62 -0.13
N LYS A 198 -4.21 -14.90 -0.25
CA LYS A 198 -3.44 -15.65 0.74
C LYS A 198 -1.99 -15.68 0.27
N HIS A 199 -1.11 -15.05 1.03
CA HIS A 199 0.32 -15.05 0.75
C HIS A 199 1.12 -15.82 1.80
N PRO A 200 1.01 -17.16 1.86
CA PRO A 200 1.85 -17.95 2.74
C PRO A 200 3.32 -17.59 2.55
N ASN A 201 4.00 -17.36 3.66
CA ASN A 201 5.44 -17.05 3.69
C ASN A 201 5.83 -15.68 3.10
N ASN A 202 4.90 -14.72 3.00
CA ASN A 202 5.26 -13.35 2.67
C ASN A 202 6.21 -12.76 3.72
N LEU A 203 7.45 -12.49 3.30
CA LEU A 203 8.54 -12.01 4.14
C LEU A 203 8.21 -10.71 4.86
N TRP A 204 7.49 -9.82 4.20
CA TRP A 204 7.18 -8.50 4.72
C TRP A 204 6.15 -8.62 5.84
N ALA A 205 5.13 -9.44 5.62
CA ALA A 205 4.13 -9.73 6.64
C ALA A 205 4.73 -10.46 7.86
N LEU A 206 5.50 -11.53 7.63
CA LEU A 206 6.19 -12.26 8.71
C LEU A 206 7.12 -11.36 9.53
N ARG A 207 7.87 -10.48 8.88
CA ARG A 207 8.72 -9.52 9.59
C ARG A 207 7.91 -8.56 10.44
N GLY A 208 6.82 -8.02 9.89
CA GLY A 208 5.94 -7.13 10.63
C GLY A 208 5.30 -7.83 11.84
N LEU A 209 4.90 -9.11 11.69
CA LEU A 209 4.35 -9.91 12.78
C LEU A 209 5.36 -10.13 13.89
N SER A 210 6.58 -10.57 13.55
CA SER A 210 7.63 -10.76 14.55
C SER A 210 7.90 -9.45 15.32
N LYS A 211 7.97 -8.31 14.62
CA LYS A 211 8.12 -6.98 15.25
C LYS A 211 6.94 -6.62 16.15
N ALA A 212 5.70 -6.87 15.71
CA ALA A 212 4.49 -6.59 16.48
C ALA A 212 4.45 -7.42 17.77
N TYR A 213 4.67 -8.73 17.66
CA TYR A 213 4.60 -9.66 18.78
C TYR A 213 5.66 -9.37 19.85
N ARG A 214 6.91 -9.08 19.47
CA ARG A 214 7.95 -8.63 20.43
C ARG A 214 7.52 -7.38 21.18
N LYS A 215 6.93 -6.39 20.48
CA LYS A 215 6.43 -5.16 21.12
C LYS A 215 5.23 -5.39 22.04
N MET A 216 4.52 -6.49 21.87
CA MET A 216 3.42 -6.92 22.73
C MET A 216 3.88 -7.86 23.86
N GLY A 217 5.18 -8.21 23.95
CA GLY A 217 5.71 -9.17 24.93
C GLY A 217 5.37 -10.64 24.63
N LYS A 218 4.92 -10.92 23.40
CA LYS A 218 4.55 -12.26 22.91
C LYS A 218 5.75 -12.95 22.28
N GLU A 219 6.71 -13.36 23.11
CA GLU A 219 8.01 -13.82 22.62
C GLU A 219 7.96 -15.15 21.87
N GLU A 220 7.05 -16.06 22.22
CA GLU A 220 6.93 -17.34 21.52
C GLU A 220 6.35 -17.13 20.11
N GLU A 221 5.28 -16.36 19.96
CA GLU A 221 4.72 -16.01 18.64
C GLU A 221 5.70 -15.18 17.80
N ALA A 222 6.51 -14.32 18.45
CA ALA A 222 7.55 -13.56 17.78
C ALA A 222 8.66 -14.46 17.20
N LYS A 223 9.11 -15.47 17.96
CA LYS A 223 10.08 -16.46 17.51
C LYS A 223 9.51 -17.30 16.38
N GLU A 224 8.26 -17.76 16.48
CA GLU A 224 7.61 -18.53 15.42
C GLU A 224 7.56 -17.74 14.10
N ALA A 225 7.13 -16.47 14.15
CA ALA A 225 7.12 -15.60 12.97
C ALA A 225 8.52 -15.36 12.40
N GLU A 226 9.54 -15.24 13.26
CA GLU A 226 10.95 -15.08 12.87
C GLU A 226 11.49 -16.34 12.19
N GLU A 227 11.21 -17.54 12.72
CA GLU A 227 11.64 -18.80 12.11
C GLU A 227 11.00 -19.01 10.74
N ARG A 228 9.70 -18.70 10.60
CA ARG A 228 9.00 -18.70 9.31
C ARG A 228 9.65 -17.71 8.35
N LEU A 229 9.99 -16.51 8.82
CA LEU A 229 10.69 -15.50 8.02
C LEU A 229 12.05 -16.01 7.54
N GLN A 230 12.86 -16.60 8.41
CA GLN A 230 14.17 -17.13 8.06
C GLN A 230 14.10 -18.24 7.02
N LYS A 231 13.16 -19.19 7.19
CA LYS A 231 12.90 -20.27 6.22
C LYS A 231 12.50 -19.73 4.85
N ALA A 232 11.63 -18.72 4.83
CA ALA A 232 11.17 -18.09 3.60
C ALA A 232 12.28 -17.25 2.93
N ALA A 233 13.07 -16.52 3.73
CA ALA A 233 14.15 -15.65 3.26
C ALA A 233 15.37 -16.44 2.72
N ALA A 234 15.54 -17.70 3.11
CA ALA A 234 16.61 -18.57 2.61
C ALA A 234 16.59 -18.76 1.07
N ARG A 235 15.49 -18.39 0.41
CA ARG A 235 15.32 -18.45 -1.05
C ARG A 235 15.55 -17.11 -1.76
N CYS A 236 15.98 -16.07 -1.05
CA CYS A 236 16.16 -14.72 -1.60
C CYS A 236 17.62 -14.42 -1.93
N ASP A 237 17.85 -13.76 -3.07
CA ASP A 237 19.18 -13.35 -3.54
C ASP A 237 19.81 -12.22 -2.72
N VAL A 238 19.00 -11.45 -2.00
CA VAL A 238 19.43 -10.35 -1.12
C VAL A 238 19.17 -10.76 0.32
N ALA A 239 20.02 -10.36 1.27
CA ALA A 239 19.83 -10.59 2.69
C ALA A 239 18.55 -9.90 3.20
N ALA A 240 17.40 -10.54 2.98
CA ALA A 240 16.09 -10.15 3.44
C ALA A 240 15.91 -10.47 4.93
N SER A 241 16.97 -10.72 5.67
CA SER A 241 16.96 -11.18 7.07
C SER A 241 17.52 -10.16 8.07
N GLY A 242 17.87 -8.94 7.64
CA GLY A 242 18.29 -7.88 8.56
C GLY A 242 17.13 -7.32 9.39
N SER A 243 17.35 -7.11 10.69
CA SER A 243 16.37 -6.51 11.62
C SER A 243 15.94 -5.09 11.22
N ASP A 244 16.80 -4.37 10.48
CA ASP A 244 16.60 -2.98 10.09
C ASP A 244 15.70 -2.79 8.86
N VAL A 245 15.45 -3.86 8.11
CA VAL A 245 14.56 -3.74 6.94
C VAL A 245 13.10 -3.58 7.44
N PRO A 246 12.36 -2.56 6.98
CA PRO A 246 11.01 -2.33 7.46
C PRO A 246 10.01 -3.36 6.91
N THR A 247 8.79 -3.36 7.45
CA THR A 247 7.64 -4.10 6.88
C THR A 247 7.21 -3.49 5.54
N CYS A 248 7.32 -2.17 5.42
CA CYS A 248 7.14 -1.39 4.21
C CYS A 248 7.94 -0.10 4.36
N TYR A 249 8.56 0.40 3.29
CA TYR A 249 9.31 1.65 3.31
C TYR A 249 8.43 2.90 3.47
N CYS A 250 7.11 2.74 3.37
CA CYS A 250 6.18 3.80 3.78
C CYS A 250 6.33 4.11 5.29
N ALA A 251 6.72 3.14 6.13
CA ALA A 251 7.10 3.48 7.50
C ALA A 251 8.49 4.13 7.49
N THR A 252 8.58 5.35 8.03
CA THR A 252 9.81 6.14 8.05
C THR A 252 10.14 6.53 9.48
N LYS A 253 11.17 5.91 10.07
CA LYS A 253 11.73 6.34 11.36
C LYS A 253 12.15 7.82 11.35
N SER A 254 12.64 8.30 10.20
CA SER A 254 13.29 9.60 10.04
C SER A 254 12.40 10.82 10.34
N LEU A 255 11.10 10.79 10.05
CA LEU A 255 10.22 11.94 10.30
C LEU A 255 9.98 12.18 11.80
N LYS A 256 9.90 11.10 12.60
CA LYS A 256 9.75 11.21 14.07
C LYS A 256 11.04 11.67 14.76
N GLU A 257 12.21 11.39 14.18
CA GLU A 257 13.51 11.82 14.69
C GLU A 257 13.81 13.29 14.32
N ALA A 258 13.43 13.71 13.11
CA ALA A 258 13.55 15.10 12.67
C ALA A 258 12.68 16.06 13.52
N ASN A 259 11.44 15.67 13.85
CA ASN A 259 10.55 16.49 14.71
C ASN A 259 10.94 16.52 16.19
N LYS A 260 11.81 15.63 16.67
CA LYS A 260 12.37 15.68 18.03
C LYS A 260 13.62 16.57 18.14
N SER A 261 14.17 16.96 16.99
CA SER A 261 15.42 17.72 16.89
C SER A 261 15.19 19.18 16.49
N ALA A 262 13.92 19.60 16.39
CA ALA A 262 13.46 20.95 16.10
C ALA A 262 12.63 21.48 17.27
#